data_AF-A0A261WCF4-F1
#
_entry.id   AF-A0A261WCF4-F1
#
_cell.length_a   1.000
_cell.length_b   1.000
_cell.length_c   1.000
_cell.angle_alpha   90.00
_cell.angle_beta   90.00
_cell.angle_gamma   90.00
#
_symmetry.space_group_name_H-M   'P 1'
#
loop_
_entity.id
_entity.type
_entity.pdbx_description
1 polymer ?
#
loop_
_entity_poly.entity_id
_entity_poly.type
_entity_poly.pdbx_seq_one_letter_code
_entity_poly.pdbx_strand_id
1 'polypeptide(L)'
;MTTELLKGAGAQFESTASRDLSRAISDLEGFSFIDPSNAGVPGVSPASITNSVAAIEGGAGALGDIRKLLDAFKGDLETAVFIASPRAGLALHDAGYDGAGALGGDVAGIPLVTSSVVPDWLVALIDPAGILVADEGVLLDMSEQSTLVAADGTVLNLYQENMAAIKAERILNWSVERAGSVIYLIGANW
;
A
#
# COMPACT_ATOMS: atom_id res chain seq x y z
N MET A 1 3.60 -17.92 18.06
CA MET A 1 2.73 -19.12 17.88
C MET A 1 3.24 -20.23 18.78
N THR A 2 2.40 -21.16 19.27
CA THR A 2 2.88 -22.28 20.11
C THR A 2 3.49 -23.40 19.26
N THR A 3 4.52 -24.06 19.80
CA THR A 3 5.25 -25.12 19.10
C THR A 3 4.39 -26.35 18.81
N GLU A 4 3.42 -26.66 19.68
CA GLU A 4 2.45 -27.76 19.47
C GLU A 4 1.53 -27.50 18.28
N LEU A 5 1.17 -26.25 18.03
CA LEU A 5 0.30 -25.88 16.92
C LEU A 5 1.05 -25.93 15.58
N LEU A 6 2.34 -25.60 15.56
CA LEU A 6 3.22 -25.80 14.40
C LEU A 6 3.46 -27.27 14.06
N LYS A 7 3.59 -28.13 15.09
CA LYS A 7 3.83 -29.58 14.89
C LYS A 7 2.54 -30.37 14.61
N GLY A 8 1.42 -29.94 15.18
CA GLY A 8 0.13 -30.64 15.10
C GLY A 8 -0.80 -30.19 13.98
N ALA A 9 -0.60 -28.97 13.44
CA ALA A 9 -1.42 -28.46 12.35
C ALA A 9 -0.67 -28.65 11.03
N GLY A 10 -1.14 -29.60 10.21
CA GLY A 10 -0.54 -29.90 8.89
C GLY A 10 -0.68 -28.77 7.86
N ALA A 11 -0.57 -29.11 6.57
CA ALA A 11 -0.47 -28.17 5.44
C ALA A 11 -1.51 -27.02 5.39
N GLN A 12 -2.71 -27.22 5.93
CA GLN A 12 -3.76 -26.19 5.95
C GLN A 12 -3.39 -24.98 6.82
N PHE A 13 -2.70 -25.20 7.93
CA PHE A 13 -2.28 -24.13 8.83
C PHE A 13 -1.11 -23.34 8.26
N GLU A 14 -0.11 -24.01 7.72
CA GLU A 14 1.00 -23.37 7.00
C GLU A 14 0.49 -22.49 5.85
N SER A 15 -0.47 -22.98 5.07
CA SER A 15 -1.08 -22.20 3.97
C SER A 15 -1.87 -20.97 4.46
N THR A 16 -2.38 -20.99 5.68
CA THR A 16 -3.12 -19.86 6.26
C THR A 16 -2.16 -18.83 6.83
N ALA A 17 -1.17 -19.26 7.62
CA ALA A 17 -0.12 -18.39 8.12
C ALA A 17 0.66 -17.70 7.00
N SER A 18 0.99 -18.44 5.93
CA SER A 18 1.66 -17.86 4.76
C SER A 18 0.79 -16.82 4.06
N ARG A 19 -0.51 -17.08 3.86
CA ARG A 19 -1.42 -16.10 3.24
C ARG A 19 -1.59 -14.85 4.10
N ASP A 20 -1.70 -15.01 5.41
CA ASP A 20 -1.84 -13.87 6.33
C ASP A 20 -0.57 -13.02 6.37
N LEU A 21 0.61 -13.65 6.39
CA LEU A 21 1.89 -12.95 6.30
C LEU A 21 2.05 -12.22 4.97
N SER A 22 1.78 -12.89 3.84
CA SER A 22 1.85 -12.26 2.52
C SER A 22 0.91 -11.07 2.41
N ARG A 23 -0.33 -11.19 2.93
CA ARG A 23 -1.28 -10.10 2.95
C ARG A 23 -0.80 -8.92 3.80
N ALA A 24 -0.29 -9.19 5.01
CA ALA A 24 0.22 -8.14 5.88
C ALA A 24 1.40 -7.38 5.26
N ILE A 25 2.29 -8.09 4.54
CA ILE A 25 3.40 -7.46 3.80
C ILE A 25 2.86 -6.59 2.67
N SER A 26 1.94 -7.10 1.84
CA SER A 26 1.35 -6.31 0.75
C SER A 26 0.60 -5.09 1.26
N ASP A 27 -0.12 -5.22 2.39
CA ASP A 27 -0.86 -4.11 2.98
C ASP A 27 0.10 -3.03 3.50
N LEU A 28 1.18 -3.43 4.18
CA LEU A 28 2.21 -2.52 4.67
C LEU A 28 2.97 -1.84 3.53
N GLU A 29 3.30 -2.59 2.47
CA GLU A 29 3.97 -2.08 1.27
C GLU A 29 3.10 -1.02 0.59
N GLY A 30 1.83 -1.34 0.32
CA GLY A 30 0.91 -0.39 -0.32
C GLY A 30 0.65 0.86 0.52
N PHE A 31 0.50 0.71 1.85
CA PHE A 31 0.34 1.86 2.74
C PHE A 31 1.59 2.75 2.76
N SER A 32 2.77 2.15 2.92
CA SER A 32 4.04 2.88 2.96
C SER A 32 4.37 3.54 1.62
N PHE A 33 3.91 2.97 0.51
CA PHE A 33 4.08 3.49 -0.83
C PHE A 33 3.27 4.76 -1.10
N ILE A 34 2.03 4.85 -0.59
CA ILE A 34 1.07 5.90 -0.96
C ILE A 34 0.88 6.98 0.12
N ASP A 35 1.17 6.70 1.39
CA ASP A 35 0.92 7.64 2.49
C ASP A 35 1.78 8.91 2.38
N PRO A 36 1.22 10.11 2.18
CA PRO A 36 1.99 11.34 2.08
C PRO A 36 2.80 11.67 3.35
N SER A 37 2.37 11.16 4.50
CA SER A 37 3.03 11.40 5.79
C SER A 37 4.31 10.56 5.97
N ASN A 38 4.49 9.51 5.18
CA ASN A 38 5.66 8.66 5.25
C ASN A 38 6.89 9.32 4.62
N ALA A 39 7.70 9.96 5.47
CA ALA A 39 8.99 10.56 5.10
C ALA A 39 10.12 9.54 4.89
N GLY A 40 9.87 8.25 5.14
CA GLY A 40 10.89 7.21 5.12
C GLY A 40 11.94 7.36 6.23
N VAL A 41 12.83 6.40 6.31
CA VAL A 41 14.00 6.43 7.20
C VAL A 41 15.23 6.13 6.36
N PRO A 42 16.20 7.05 6.25
CA PRO A 42 17.39 6.86 5.42
C PRO A 42 18.10 5.54 5.74
N GLY A 43 18.27 4.69 4.71
CA GLY A 43 18.93 3.39 4.83
C GLY A 43 18.10 2.29 5.48
N VAL A 44 16.83 2.54 5.81
CA VAL A 44 15.92 1.55 6.44
C VAL A 44 14.62 1.41 5.65
N SER A 45 13.98 2.52 5.26
CA SER A 45 12.75 2.50 4.47
C SER A 45 12.66 3.70 3.52
N PRO A 46 12.12 3.51 2.30
CA PRO A 46 11.89 4.61 1.38
C PRO A 46 10.80 5.57 1.89
N ALA A 47 10.88 6.83 1.46
CA ALA A 47 9.77 7.77 1.58
C ALA A 47 8.67 7.39 0.59
N SER A 48 7.41 7.66 0.92
CA SER A 48 6.28 7.45 0.01
C SER A 48 6.45 8.22 -1.30
N ILE A 49 5.89 7.72 -2.40
CA ILE A 49 5.92 8.40 -3.71
C ILE A 49 5.11 9.70 -3.72
N THR A 50 4.17 9.87 -2.78
CA THR A 50 3.39 11.10 -2.59
C THR A 50 4.04 12.04 -1.56
N ASN A 51 5.10 11.60 -0.88
CA ASN A 51 5.82 12.44 0.06
C ASN A 51 6.51 13.58 -0.70
N SER A 52 6.48 14.78 -0.13
CA SER A 52 7.01 16.00 -0.75
C SER A 52 6.33 16.44 -2.06
N VAL A 53 5.25 15.78 -2.47
CA VAL A 53 4.36 16.24 -3.55
C VAL A 53 3.28 17.14 -2.94
N ALA A 54 3.01 18.29 -3.56
CA ALA A 54 1.97 19.21 -3.11
C ALA A 54 0.58 18.60 -3.34
N ALA A 55 -0.21 18.50 -2.28
CA ALA A 55 -1.59 18.03 -2.35
C ALA A 55 -2.46 18.96 -3.19
N ILE A 56 -3.32 18.39 -4.03
CA ILE A 56 -4.45 19.11 -4.63
C ILE A 56 -5.64 19.04 -3.67
N GLU A 57 -6.23 20.19 -3.38
CA GLU A 57 -7.44 20.26 -2.59
C GLU A 57 -8.68 19.86 -3.41
N GLY A 58 -9.38 18.84 -2.93
CA GLY A 58 -10.66 18.38 -3.43
C GLY A 58 -11.83 19.31 -3.10
N GLY A 59 -13.05 18.83 -3.33
CA GLY A 59 -14.29 19.51 -2.96
C GLY A 59 -15.07 20.09 -4.13
N ALA A 60 -14.68 19.81 -5.38
CA ALA A 60 -15.49 20.13 -6.56
C ALA A 60 -16.45 18.98 -6.95
N GLY A 61 -16.52 17.92 -6.14
CA GLY A 61 -17.21 16.67 -6.46
C GLY A 61 -16.34 15.77 -7.36
N ALA A 62 -16.69 14.48 -7.44
CA ALA A 62 -15.87 13.46 -8.09
C ALA A 62 -15.38 13.85 -9.51
N LEU A 63 -16.27 14.28 -10.39
CA LEU A 63 -15.91 14.70 -11.76
C LEU A 63 -14.97 15.91 -11.78
N GLY A 64 -15.25 16.92 -10.96
CA GLY A 64 -14.46 18.15 -10.89
C GLY A 64 -13.07 17.91 -10.31
N ASP A 65 -12.98 17.04 -9.31
CA ASP A 65 -11.75 16.68 -8.62
C ASP A 65 -10.84 15.81 -9.52
N ILE A 66 -11.39 14.86 -10.28
CA ILE A 66 -10.64 14.12 -11.30
C ILE A 66 -10.14 15.06 -12.41
N ARG A 67 -10.96 16.01 -12.87
CA ARG A 67 -10.52 16.99 -13.88
C ARG A 67 -9.35 17.85 -13.37
N LYS A 68 -9.41 18.32 -12.11
CA LYS A 68 -8.29 19.04 -11.49
C LYS A 68 -7.01 18.20 -11.45
N LEU A 69 -7.12 16.92 -11.10
CA LEU A 69 -5.98 16.00 -11.11
C LEU A 69 -5.36 15.89 -12.50
N LEU A 70 -6.19 15.69 -13.53
CA LEU A 70 -5.73 15.58 -14.92
C LEU A 70 -5.08 16.87 -15.44
N ASP A 71 -5.67 18.03 -15.15
CA ASP A 71 -5.15 19.33 -15.60
C ASP A 71 -3.78 19.66 -14.95
N ALA A 72 -3.60 19.23 -13.71
CA ALA A 72 -2.38 19.45 -12.95
C ALA A 72 -1.28 18.41 -13.22
N PHE A 73 -1.64 17.23 -13.72
CA PHE A 73 -0.69 16.15 -14.06
C PHE A 73 0.30 16.60 -15.14
N LYS A 74 1.58 16.23 -14.95
CA LYS A 74 2.68 16.55 -15.89
C LYS A 74 3.41 15.32 -16.40
N GLY A 75 3.06 14.13 -15.90
CA GLY A 75 3.54 12.85 -16.41
C GLY A 75 2.88 12.48 -17.74
N ASP A 76 3.20 11.28 -18.22
CA ASP A 76 2.58 10.74 -19.41
C ASP A 76 1.22 10.11 -19.09
N LEU A 77 0.16 10.56 -19.76
CA LEU A 77 -1.19 10.03 -19.59
C LEU A 77 -1.36 8.65 -20.22
N GLU A 78 -0.52 8.27 -21.20
CA GLU A 78 -0.58 6.96 -21.85
C GLU A 78 -0.19 5.83 -20.89
N THR A 79 0.68 6.12 -19.93
CA THR A 79 1.16 5.18 -18.91
C THR A 79 0.51 5.41 -17.54
N ALA A 80 -0.30 6.46 -17.40
CA ALA A 80 -0.84 6.85 -16.11
C ALA A 80 -1.82 5.81 -15.54
N VAL A 81 -1.88 5.75 -14.21
CA VAL A 81 -2.76 4.87 -13.44
C VAL A 81 -3.32 5.66 -12.26
N PHE A 82 -4.64 5.58 -12.08
CA PHE A 82 -5.31 6.07 -10.88
C PHE A 82 -5.19 5.07 -9.74
N ILE A 83 -4.92 5.56 -8.53
CA ILE A 83 -4.92 4.79 -7.30
C ILE A 83 -5.92 5.43 -6.35
N ALA A 84 -6.88 4.64 -5.86
CA ALA A 84 -7.92 5.12 -4.94
C ALA A 84 -8.36 4.02 -3.98
N SER A 85 -9.21 4.36 -3.00
CA SER A 85 -9.91 3.35 -2.20
C SER A 85 -11.07 2.72 -2.98
N PRO A 86 -11.53 1.51 -2.62
CA PRO A 86 -12.74 0.92 -3.22
C PRO A 86 -13.99 1.80 -3.08
N ARG A 87 -14.08 2.60 -2.01
CA ARG A 87 -15.20 3.54 -1.81
C ARG A 87 -15.15 4.67 -2.83
N ALA A 88 -13.98 5.27 -3.03
CA ALA A 88 -13.78 6.27 -4.07
C ALA A 88 -14.00 5.66 -5.46
N GLY A 89 -13.62 4.40 -5.70
CA GLY A 89 -13.96 3.71 -6.95
C GLY A 89 -15.47 3.63 -7.22
N LEU A 90 -16.26 3.29 -6.20
CA LEU A 90 -17.73 3.27 -6.30
C LEU A 90 -18.31 4.66 -6.55
N ALA A 91 -17.82 5.67 -5.85
CA ALA A 91 -18.38 7.00 -5.98
C ALA A 91 -17.98 7.69 -7.32
N LEU A 92 -16.91 7.23 -7.99
CA LEU A 92 -16.60 7.58 -9.38
C LEU A 92 -17.60 6.95 -10.36
N HIS A 93 -17.99 5.70 -10.10
CA HIS A 93 -19.03 5.03 -10.85
C HIS A 93 -20.35 5.82 -10.78
N ASP A 94 -20.77 6.15 -9.56
CA ASP A 94 -22.00 6.91 -9.33
C ASP A 94 -21.96 8.32 -9.94
N ALA A 95 -20.77 8.89 -10.11
CA ALA A 95 -20.55 10.19 -10.75
C ALA A 95 -20.60 10.15 -12.29
N GLY A 96 -20.66 8.95 -12.90
CA GLY A 96 -20.79 8.76 -14.36
C GLY A 96 -19.55 8.18 -15.03
N TYR A 97 -18.55 7.71 -14.28
CA TYR A 97 -17.48 6.88 -14.83
C TYR A 97 -17.91 5.41 -14.79
N ASP A 98 -18.72 4.98 -15.75
CA ASP A 98 -19.30 3.62 -15.77
C ASP A 98 -18.24 2.50 -15.71
N GLY A 99 -17.02 2.77 -16.19
CA GLY A 99 -15.87 1.86 -16.14
C GLY A 99 -15.18 1.78 -14.77
N ALA A 100 -15.46 2.71 -13.85
CA ALA A 100 -14.92 2.69 -12.50
C ALA A 100 -15.78 1.83 -11.58
N GLY A 101 -15.19 1.38 -10.46
CA GLY A 101 -15.91 0.64 -9.43
C GLY A 101 -15.03 0.24 -8.27
N ALA A 102 -15.64 -0.45 -7.29
CA ALA A 102 -14.94 -0.92 -6.09
C ALA A 102 -13.85 -1.98 -6.36
N LEU A 103 -13.87 -2.60 -7.54
CA LEU A 103 -12.87 -3.58 -7.99
C LEU A 103 -11.82 -2.95 -8.92
N GLY A 104 -11.82 -1.62 -9.05
CA GLY A 104 -11.03 -0.90 -10.05
C GLY A 104 -11.78 -0.79 -11.38
N GLY A 105 -11.02 -0.69 -12.47
CA GLY A 105 -11.54 -0.55 -13.83
C GLY A 105 -10.83 0.58 -14.57
N ASP A 106 -11.58 1.54 -15.10
CA ASP A 106 -11.01 2.72 -15.75
C ASP A 106 -11.78 4.01 -15.45
N VAL A 107 -11.06 5.12 -15.45
CA VAL A 107 -11.59 6.49 -15.28
C VAL A 107 -11.13 7.29 -16.48
N ALA A 108 -12.05 7.66 -17.36
CA ALA A 108 -11.75 8.38 -18.60
C ALA A 108 -10.71 7.66 -19.50
N GLY A 109 -10.72 6.31 -19.53
CA GLY A 109 -9.77 5.50 -20.29
C GLY A 109 -8.42 5.29 -19.61
N ILE A 110 -8.21 5.85 -18.42
CA ILE A 110 -7.02 5.64 -17.60
C ILE A 110 -7.31 4.52 -16.58
N PRO A 111 -6.46 3.48 -16.46
CA PRO A 111 -6.67 2.40 -15.51
C PRO A 111 -6.84 2.88 -14.07
N LEU A 112 -7.82 2.33 -13.35
CA LEU A 112 -8.07 2.56 -11.94
C LEU A 112 -7.74 1.31 -11.13
N VAL A 113 -6.81 1.45 -10.20
CA VAL A 113 -6.44 0.43 -9.22
C VAL A 113 -6.99 0.84 -7.85
N THR A 114 -7.88 0.01 -7.31
CA THR A 114 -8.42 0.24 -5.97
C THR A 114 -7.75 -0.64 -4.93
N SER A 115 -7.38 -0.07 -3.78
CA SER A 115 -6.84 -0.84 -2.66
C SER A 115 -7.37 -0.33 -1.33
N SER A 116 -7.67 -1.26 -0.40
CA SER A 116 -8.20 -0.93 0.93
C SER A 116 -7.20 -0.23 1.84
N VAL A 117 -5.92 -0.23 1.48
CA VAL A 117 -4.88 0.49 2.23
C VAL A 117 -4.83 1.98 1.91
N VAL A 118 -5.44 2.38 0.79
CA VAL A 118 -5.52 3.78 0.37
C VAL A 118 -6.62 4.45 1.19
N PRO A 119 -6.34 5.56 1.88
CA PRO A 119 -7.37 6.28 2.64
C PRO A 119 -8.49 6.80 1.72
N ASP A 120 -9.75 6.75 2.19
CA ASP A 120 -10.91 7.17 1.40
C ASP A 120 -10.84 8.62 0.90
N TRP A 121 -10.14 9.49 1.62
CA TRP A 121 -9.99 10.91 1.28
C TRP A 121 -8.90 11.16 0.23
N LEU A 122 -8.14 10.14 -0.19
CA LEU A 122 -6.99 10.26 -1.08
C LEU A 122 -7.27 9.60 -2.43
N VAL A 123 -7.01 10.33 -3.52
CA VAL A 123 -6.94 9.79 -4.89
C VAL A 123 -5.63 10.25 -5.52
N ALA A 124 -4.83 9.31 -6.01
CA ALA A 124 -3.57 9.60 -6.68
C ALA A 124 -3.64 9.26 -8.17
N LEU A 125 -2.90 10.02 -8.97
CA LEU A 125 -2.63 9.74 -10.38
C LEU A 125 -1.12 9.65 -10.55
N ILE A 126 -0.67 8.51 -11.05
CA ILE A 126 0.73 8.13 -11.10
C ILE A 126 1.10 7.67 -12.49
N ASP A 127 2.24 8.14 -13.01
CA ASP A 127 2.93 7.59 -14.16
C ASP A 127 4.02 6.63 -13.66
N PRO A 128 3.82 5.29 -13.77
CA PRO A 128 4.79 4.30 -13.35
C PRO A 128 6.12 4.38 -14.10
N ALA A 129 6.15 4.93 -15.33
CA ALA A 129 7.38 5.06 -16.10
C ALA A 129 8.35 6.08 -15.50
N GLY A 130 7.89 6.93 -14.57
CA GLY A 130 8.71 7.87 -13.81
C GLY A 130 9.17 7.36 -12.44
N ILE A 131 8.82 6.11 -12.07
CA ILE A 131 9.13 5.51 -10.77
C ILE A 131 10.12 4.36 -10.95
N LEU A 132 11.22 4.43 -10.22
CA LEU A 132 12.18 3.33 -10.13
C LEU A 132 11.85 2.48 -8.91
N VAL A 133 11.87 1.17 -9.10
CA VAL A 133 11.67 0.19 -8.03
C VAL A 133 12.83 -0.81 -8.05
N ALA A 134 13.44 -1.00 -6.89
CA ALA A 134 14.41 -2.05 -6.63
C ALA A 134 13.76 -3.07 -5.69
N ASP A 135 13.72 -4.32 -6.13
CA ASP A 135 13.07 -5.42 -5.42
C ASP A 135 14.06 -6.56 -5.23
N GLU A 136 14.36 -6.91 -3.98
CA GLU A 136 15.23 -8.05 -3.62
C GLU A 136 14.45 -9.24 -3.02
N GLY A 137 13.11 -9.18 -3.02
CA GLY A 137 12.23 -10.27 -2.62
C GLY A 137 11.81 -10.25 -1.15
N VAL A 138 11.37 -11.42 -0.67
CA VAL A 138 10.91 -11.66 0.69
C VAL A 138 11.77 -12.76 1.31
N LEU A 139 12.25 -12.52 2.53
CA LEU A 139 12.97 -13.47 3.35
C LEU A 139 12.07 -13.92 4.50
N LEU A 140 12.09 -15.22 4.80
CA LEU A 140 11.33 -15.82 5.90
C LEU A 140 12.30 -16.51 6.84
N ASP A 141 12.33 -16.06 8.09
CA ASP A 141 13.12 -16.66 9.17
C ASP A 141 12.19 -17.20 10.25
N MET A 142 12.53 -18.35 10.83
CA MET A 142 11.81 -18.94 11.98
C MET A 142 12.77 -19.15 13.14
N SER A 143 12.36 -18.76 14.36
CA SER A 143 13.15 -18.96 15.58
C SER A 143 12.28 -19.39 16.76
N GLU A 144 12.74 -20.43 17.46
CA GLU A 144 12.20 -20.92 18.73
C GLU A 144 12.99 -20.41 19.94
N GLN A 145 14.14 -19.76 19.71
CA GLN A 145 15.09 -19.31 20.73
C GLN A 145 15.31 -17.80 20.66
N SER A 146 14.22 -17.03 20.63
CA SER A 146 14.28 -15.56 20.67
C SER A 146 13.61 -15.01 21.92
N THR A 147 14.02 -13.80 22.29
CA THR A 147 13.36 -12.98 23.31
C THR A 147 12.65 -11.84 22.60
N LEU A 148 11.35 -11.72 22.82
CA LEU A 148 10.54 -10.63 22.28
C LEU A 148 10.14 -9.69 23.41
N VAL A 149 10.06 -8.40 23.11
CA VAL A 149 9.45 -7.42 24.01
C VAL A 149 8.10 -7.06 23.42
N ALA A 150 7.03 -7.40 24.14
CA ALA A 150 5.69 -7.03 23.73
C ALA A 150 5.46 -5.51 23.86
N ALA A 151 4.42 -5.00 23.20
CA ALA A 151 4.13 -3.57 23.18
C ALA A 151 3.85 -2.96 24.57
N ASP A 152 3.48 -3.79 25.55
CA ASP A 152 3.28 -3.42 26.95
C ASP A 152 4.57 -3.43 27.78
N GLY A 153 5.72 -3.75 27.17
CA GLY A 153 7.03 -3.87 27.81
C GLY A 153 7.31 -5.23 28.42
N THR A 154 6.39 -6.20 28.31
CA THR A 154 6.59 -7.56 28.82
C THR A 154 7.67 -8.27 28.00
N VAL A 155 8.68 -8.81 28.69
CA VAL A 155 9.73 -9.63 28.07
C VAL A 155 9.26 -11.08 27.99
N LEU A 156 9.21 -11.62 26.78
CA LEU A 156 8.73 -12.95 26.49
C LEU A 156 9.87 -13.81 25.94
N ASN A 157 10.23 -14.86 26.66
CA ASN A 157 11.21 -15.84 26.18
C ASN A 157 10.48 -16.97 25.45
N LEU A 158 10.67 -17.06 24.13
CA LEU A 158 9.92 -18.01 23.30
C LEU A 158 10.18 -19.47 23.67
N TYR A 159 11.40 -19.79 24.11
CA TYR A 159 11.75 -21.15 24.53
C TYR A 159 11.04 -21.55 25.83
N GLN A 160 11.01 -20.65 26.83
CA GLN A 160 10.36 -20.93 28.11
C GLN A 160 8.84 -21.07 27.98
N GLU A 161 8.26 -20.37 27.02
CA GLU A 161 6.82 -20.33 26.78
C GLU A 161 6.36 -21.33 25.70
N ASN A 162 7.25 -22.22 25.22
CA ASN A 162 6.98 -23.17 24.13
C ASN A 162 6.37 -22.50 22.89
N MET A 163 6.96 -21.39 22.48
CA MET A 163 6.57 -20.61 21.32
C MET A 163 7.65 -20.56 20.25
N ALA A 164 7.20 -20.33 19.02
CA ALA A 164 8.04 -19.98 17.89
C ALA A 164 7.57 -18.64 17.29
N ALA A 165 8.54 -17.89 16.76
CA ALA A 165 8.31 -16.69 15.97
C ALA A 165 8.70 -16.94 14.52
N ILE A 166 7.90 -16.38 13.62
CA ILE A 166 8.19 -16.29 12.18
C ILE A 166 8.35 -14.81 11.88
N LYS A 167 9.48 -14.46 11.27
CA LYS A 167 9.81 -13.11 10.81
C LYS A 167 9.79 -13.14 9.28
N ALA A 168 9.02 -12.23 8.69
CA ALA A 168 9.06 -11.98 7.26
C ALA A 168 9.69 -10.62 7.01
N GLU A 169 10.72 -10.57 6.18
CA GLU A 169 11.41 -9.34 5.78
C GLU A 169 11.22 -9.12 4.30
N ARG A 170 10.76 -7.92 3.93
CA ARG A 170 10.60 -7.49 2.55
C ARG A 170 11.67 -6.46 2.25
N ILE A 171 12.56 -6.77 1.30
CA ILE A 171 13.63 -5.84 0.91
C ILE A 171 13.21 -5.20 -0.41
N LEU A 172 12.89 -3.91 -0.31
CA LEU A 172 12.35 -3.13 -1.40
C LEU A 172 12.80 -1.67 -1.25
N ASN A 173 12.98 -0.99 -2.37
CA ASN A 173 13.22 0.45 -2.40
C ASN A 173 12.56 1.06 -3.64
N TRP A 174 12.13 2.31 -3.54
CA TRP A 174 11.57 3.03 -4.68
C TRP A 174 11.96 4.51 -4.64
N SER A 175 11.97 5.14 -5.81
CA SER A 175 12.20 6.58 -5.93
C SER A 175 11.48 7.15 -7.14
N VAL A 176 10.91 8.35 -6.99
CA VAL A 176 10.36 9.12 -8.10
C VAL A 176 11.52 9.81 -8.83
N GLU A 177 11.82 9.39 -10.05
CA GLU A 177 12.91 9.96 -10.85
C GLU A 177 12.44 11.17 -11.67
N ARG A 178 11.22 11.09 -12.20
CA ARG A 178 10.68 12.10 -13.10
C ARG A 178 9.68 12.99 -12.35
N ALA A 179 10.04 14.27 -12.20
CA ALA A 179 9.19 15.25 -11.52
C ALA A 179 7.84 15.41 -12.22
N GLY A 180 6.75 15.40 -11.45
CA GLY A 180 5.39 15.52 -11.98
C GLY A 180 4.75 14.20 -12.44
N SER A 181 5.47 13.07 -12.34
CA SER A 181 4.91 11.73 -12.56
C SER A 181 3.97 11.27 -11.44
N VAL A 182 3.96 11.93 -10.29
CA VAL A 182 3.04 11.61 -9.20
C VAL A 182 2.30 12.87 -8.78
N ILE A 183 0.99 12.77 -8.70
CA ILE A 183 0.12 13.80 -8.14
C ILE A 183 -1.00 13.15 -7.34
N TYR A 184 -1.48 13.81 -6.31
CA TYR A 184 -2.58 13.31 -5.50
C TYR A 184 -3.50 14.44 -5.07
N LEU A 185 -4.74 14.06 -4.84
CA LEU A 185 -5.81 14.89 -4.34
C LEU A 185 -6.18 14.41 -2.94
N ILE A 186 -6.45 15.37 -2.07
CA ILE A 186 -6.96 15.15 -0.72
C ILE A 186 -8.40 15.68 -0.61
N GLY A 187 -9.17 15.14 0.31
CA GLY A 187 -10.56 15.55 0.53
C GLY A 187 -11.53 14.99 -0.51
N ALA A 188 -11.23 13.84 -1.11
CA ALA A 188 -12.13 13.07 -1.97
C ALA A 188 -13.28 12.41 -1.15
N ASN A 189 -14.05 13.20 -0.42
CA ASN A 189 -15.07 12.71 0.53
C ASN A 189 -16.42 12.39 -0.11
N TRP A 190 -16.43 11.98 -1.38
CA TRP A 190 -17.64 11.69 -2.16
C TRP A 190 -17.91 10.19 -2.25
#